data_AF-A0A7G5XCV1-F1
#
_entry.id   AF-A0A7G5XCV1-F1
#
_cell.length_a   1.000
_cell.length_b   1.000
_cell.length_c   1.000
_cell.angle_alpha   90.00
_cell.angle_beta   90.00
_cell.angle_gamma   90.00
#
_symmetry.space_group_name_H-M   'P 1'
#
loop_
_entity.id
_entity.type
_entity.pdbx_description
1 polymer ?
#
loop_
_entity_poly.entity_id
_entity_poly.type
_entity_poly.pdbx_seq_one_letter_code
_entity_poly.pdbx_strand_id
1 'polypeptide(L)'
;MIENSRILFYLVQKAMNTGKIESLKKHVTLSCYQELEKEMDSIKKKGLLNSNENPVITELAVISVCERKNNKPDMFKASIKGYLRKEGSTVLDNNQHRFSFNCSFVRQGDWWLLHEMKH
;
A
#
# COMPACT_ATOMS: atom_id res chain seq x y z
N MET A 1 7.28 5.47 12.33
CA MET A 1 6.14 4.55 12.15
C MET A 1 5.20 5.07 11.07
N ILE A 2 4.45 6.15 11.30
CA ILE A 2 3.47 6.72 10.34
C ILE A 2 4.09 7.07 8.97
N GLU A 3 5.22 7.78 8.96
CA GLU A 3 5.85 8.18 7.69
C GLU A 3 6.36 6.97 6.91
N ASN A 4 6.91 5.96 7.60
CA ASN A 4 7.28 4.70 6.96
C ASN A 4 6.07 4.00 6.34
N SER A 5 4.92 3.98 7.03
CA SER A 5 3.68 3.40 6.50
C SER A 5 3.22 4.10 5.22
N ARG A 6 3.32 5.44 5.21
CA ARG A 6 3.00 6.26 4.04
C ARG A 6 3.91 5.91 2.85
N ILE A 7 5.21 5.83 3.09
CA ILE A 7 6.20 5.45 2.07
C ILE A 7 5.94 4.02 1.55
N LEU A 8 5.73 3.05 2.44
CA LEU A 8 5.47 1.67 2.06
C LEU A 8 4.20 1.55 1.21
N PHE A 9 3.11 2.18 1.63
CA PHE A 9 1.86 2.21 0.87
C PHE A 9 2.06 2.85 -0.51
N TYR A 10 2.75 3.99 -0.57
CA TYR A 10 3.08 4.66 -1.84
C TYR A 10 3.86 3.73 -2.78
N LEU A 11 4.91 3.07 -2.28
CA LEU A 11 5.73 2.14 -3.06
C LEU A 11 4.91 0.97 -3.61
N VAL A 12 4.07 0.37 -2.76
CA VAL A 12 3.18 -0.73 -3.13
C VAL A 12 2.22 -0.28 -4.24
N GLN A 13 1.48 0.80 -4.03
CA GLN A 13 0.50 1.27 -5.00
C GLN A 13 1.16 1.71 -6.32
N LYS A 14 2.33 2.35 -6.27
CA LYS A 14 3.09 2.70 -7.49
C LYS A 14 3.57 1.47 -8.24
N ALA A 15 4.06 0.45 -7.54
CA ALA A 15 4.48 -0.81 -8.15
C ALA A 15 3.30 -1.55 -8.80
N MET A 16 2.13 -1.56 -8.15
CA MET A 16 0.89 -2.12 -8.70
C MET A 16 0.47 -1.39 -9.97
N ASN A 17 0.47 -0.05 -9.97
CA ASN A 17 0.09 0.76 -11.13
C ASN A 17 1.06 0.60 -12.32
N THR A 18 2.35 0.37 -12.04
CA THR A 18 3.40 0.22 -13.07
C THR A 18 3.70 -1.22 -13.46
N GLY A 19 3.10 -2.20 -12.78
CA GLY A 19 3.35 -3.63 -13.00
C GLY A 19 4.72 -4.14 -12.52
N LYS A 20 5.45 -3.35 -11.72
CA LYS A 20 6.82 -3.64 -11.23
C LYS A 20 6.81 -4.22 -9.82
N ILE A 21 6.08 -5.31 -9.60
CA ILE A 21 5.87 -5.84 -8.24
C ILE A 21 7.14 -6.36 -7.56
N GLU A 22 8.12 -6.81 -8.34
CA GLU A 22 9.34 -7.48 -7.83
C GLU A 22 10.12 -6.60 -6.85
N SER A 23 10.04 -5.27 -7.00
CA SER A 23 10.67 -4.32 -6.07
C SER A 23 10.07 -4.37 -4.66
N LEU A 24 8.87 -4.91 -4.48
CA LEU A 24 8.16 -4.94 -3.20
C LEU A 24 8.61 -6.06 -2.26
N LYS A 25 9.38 -7.05 -2.74
CA LYS A 25 9.81 -8.22 -1.92
C LYS A 25 10.51 -7.83 -0.61
N LYS A 26 11.12 -6.64 -0.53
CA LYS A 26 11.81 -6.11 0.66
C LYS A 26 10.93 -5.25 1.57
N HIS A 27 9.71 -4.93 1.14
CA HIS A 27 8.82 -3.94 1.76
C HIS A 27 7.53 -4.55 2.31
N VAL A 28 7.23 -5.78 1.92
CA VAL A 28 6.00 -6.48 2.31
C VAL A 28 6.34 -7.88 2.83
N THR A 29 5.47 -8.48 3.62
CA THR A 29 5.64 -9.89 4.04
C THR A 29 5.42 -10.82 2.85
N LEU A 30 5.98 -12.04 2.91
CA LEU A 30 5.83 -13.03 1.84
C LEU A 30 4.35 -13.30 1.50
N SER A 31 3.49 -13.42 2.51
CA SER A 31 2.04 -13.60 2.33
C SER A 31 1.42 -12.44 1.56
N CYS A 32 1.72 -11.20 1.95
CA CYS A 32 1.22 -9.99 1.30
C CYS A 32 1.71 -9.89 -0.14
N TYR A 33 2.99 -10.22 -0.39
CA TYR A 33 3.56 -10.24 -1.73
C TYR A 33 2.78 -11.17 -2.65
N GLN A 34 2.48 -12.39 -2.20
CA GLN A 34 1.76 -13.39 -2.99
C GLN A 34 0.32 -12.95 -3.31
N GLU A 35 -0.34 -12.23 -2.39
CA GLU A 35 -1.67 -11.66 -2.63
C GLU A 35 -1.62 -10.54 -3.65
N LEU A 36 -0.68 -9.60 -3.49
CA LEU A 36 -0.47 -8.50 -4.42
C LEU A 36 -0.09 -9.01 -5.82
N GLU A 37 0.66 -10.11 -5.91
CA GLU A 37 1.04 -10.72 -7.19
C GLU A 37 -0.20 -11.25 -7.95
N LYS A 38 -1.10 -11.93 -7.24
CA LYS A 38 -2.38 -12.39 -7.81
C LYS A 38 -3.27 -11.22 -8.24
N GLU A 39 -3.32 -10.16 -7.43
CA GLU A 39 -4.09 -8.97 -7.75
C GLU A 39 -3.52 -8.25 -8.98
N MET A 40 -2.20 -8.10 -9.05
CA MET A 40 -1.52 -7.50 -10.20
C MET A 40 -1.77 -8.31 -11.48
N ASP A 41 -1.75 -9.64 -11.42
CA ASP A 41 -2.06 -10.48 -12.57
C ASP A 41 -3.50 -10.28 -13.05
N SER A 42 -4.46 -10.08 -12.14
CA SER A 42 -5.84 -9.72 -12.47
C SER A 42 -5.91 -8.36 -13.17
N ILE A 43 -5.20 -7.35 -12.66
CA ILE A 43 -5.12 -6.01 -13.24
C ILE A 43 -4.49 -6.06 -14.65
N LYS A 44 -3.39 -6.82 -14.81
CA LYS A 44 -2.70 -7.04 -16.09
C LYS A 44 -3.63 -7.66 -17.12
N LYS A 45 -4.37 -8.72 -16.76
CA LYS A 45 -5.34 -9.38 -17.64
C LYS A 45 -6.47 -8.46 -18.10
N LYS A 46 -6.84 -7.48 -17.27
CA LYS A 46 -7.86 -6.47 -17.60
C LYS A 46 -7.32 -5.28 -18.39
N GLY A 47 -6.00 -5.20 -18.60
CA GLY A 47 -5.36 -4.06 -19.27
C GLY A 47 -5.45 -2.75 -18.49
N LEU A 48 -5.60 -2.81 -17.16
CA LEU A 48 -5.85 -1.65 -16.29
C LEU A 48 -4.57 -1.07 -15.67
N LEU A 49 -3.39 -1.38 -16.21
CA LEU A 49 -2.13 -0.79 -15.74
C LEU A 49 -2.02 0.67 -16.21
N ASN A 50 -1.88 1.59 -15.27
CA ASN A 50 -1.72 3.02 -15.53
C ASN A 50 -0.39 3.53 -14.96
N SER A 51 0.66 3.52 -15.78
CA SER A 51 1.99 4.01 -15.38
C SER A 51 2.02 5.49 -15.00
N ASN A 52 1.09 6.27 -15.54
CA ASN A 52 1.04 7.73 -15.41
C ASN A 52 0.24 8.18 -14.18
N GLU A 53 -0.20 7.26 -13.32
CA GLU A 53 -0.93 7.57 -12.10
C GLU A 53 -0.02 7.41 -10.86
N ASN A 54 -0.11 8.38 -9.97
CA ASN A 54 0.63 8.44 -8.72
C ASN A 54 -0.35 8.52 -7.53
N PRO A 55 -0.19 7.68 -6.50
CA PRO A 55 -1.02 7.76 -5.31
C PRO A 55 -0.68 9.02 -4.51
N VAL A 56 -1.70 9.79 -4.16
CA VAL A 56 -1.63 10.93 -3.25
C VAL A 56 -2.40 10.57 -2.00
N ILE A 57 -1.69 10.48 -0.87
CA ILE A 57 -2.26 10.11 0.42
C ILE A 57 -2.73 11.38 1.12
N THR A 58 -4.02 11.50 1.38
CA THR A 58 -4.63 12.66 2.04
C THR A 58 -4.84 12.42 3.53
N GLU A 59 -5.09 11.18 3.93
CA GLU A 59 -5.35 10.81 5.32
C GLU A 59 -4.60 9.53 5.66
N LEU A 60 -3.97 9.51 6.84
CA LEU A 60 -3.39 8.31 7.42
C LEU A 60 -3.64 8.34 8.92
N ALA A 61 -4.40 7.38 9.42
CA ALA A 61 -4.74 7.24 10.83
C ALA A 61 -4.36 5.86 11.35
N VAL A 62 -3.61 5.78 12.44
CA VAL A 62 -3.36 4.50 13.13
C VAL A 62 -4.61 4.15 13.93
N ILE A 63 -5.21 2.99 13.63
CA ILE A 63 -6.47 2.53 14.21
C ILE A 63 -6.23 1.69 15.46
N SER A 64 -5.19 0.86 15.45
CA SER A 64 -4.86 -0.02 16.56
C SER A 64 -3.39 -0.38 16.56
N VAL A 65 -2.80 -0.50 17.75
CA VAL A 65 -1.44 -1.01 17.94
C VAL A 65 -1.54 -2.30 18.76
N CYS A 66 -0.83 -3.33 18.33
CA CYS A 66 -0.67 -4.59 19.03
C CYS A 66 0.81 -4.77 19.34
N GLU A 67 1.17 -4.47 20.58
CA GLU A 67 2.52 -4.68 21.08
C GLU A 67 2.85 -6.16 21.25
N ARG A 68 4.14 -6.49 21.16
CA ARG A 68 4.69 -7.83 21.31
C ARG A 68 4.08 -8.59 22.49
N LYS A 69 3.35 -9.67 22.21
CA LYS A 69 2.92 -10.66 23.22
C LYS A 69 3.13 -12.07 22.69
N ASN A 70 3.64 -12.97 23.54
CA ASN A 70 3.79 -14.41 23.27
C ASN A 70 4.48 -14.72 21.93
N ASN A 71 5.72 -14.27 21.75
CA ASN A 71 6.54 -14.48 20.54
C ASN A 71 6.00 -13.87 19.23
N LYS A 72 4.87 -13.15 19.24
CA LYS A 72 4.37 -12.43 18.07
C LYS A 72 5.09 -11.08 17.90
N PRO A 73 5.43 -10.64 16.68
CA PRO A 73 6.04 -9.34 16.43
C PRO A 73 5.07 -8.18 16.75
N ASP A 74 5.61 -6.97 16.91
CA ASP A 74 4.80 -5.76 17.00
C ASP A 74 4.02 -5.56 15.70
N MET A 75 2.76 -5.15 15.84
CA MET A 75 1.88 -4.85 14.70
C MET A 75 1.11 -3.58 14.94
N PHE A 76 0.73 -2.89 13.86
CA PHE A 76 -0.31 -1.87 13.93
C PHE A 76 -1.18 -1.91 12.67
N LYS A 77 -2.39 -1.37 12.78
CA LYS A 77 -3.32 -1.17 11.67
C LYS A 77 -3.48 0.31 11.41
N ALA A 78 -3.55 0.69 10.14
CA ALA A 78 -3.78 2.05 9.72
C ALA A 78 -4.87 2.13 8.65
N SER A 79 -5.68 3.16 8.71
CA SER A 79 -6.58 3.57 7.62
C SER A 79 -5.83 4.59 6.77
N ILE A 80 -5.78 4.36 5.46
CA ILE A 80 -5.11 5.21 4.49
C ILE A 80 -6.13 5.60 3.42
N LYS A 81 -6.35 6.91 3.26
CA LYS A 81 -7.22 7.44 2.21
C LYS A 81 -6.47 8.38 1.31
N GLY A 82 -6.90 8.45 0.07
CA GLY A 82 -6.24 9.28 -0.93
C GLY A 82 -6.92 9.18 -2.29
N TYR A 83 -6.17 9.55 -3.31
CA TYR A 83 -6.60 9.45 -4.70
C TYR A 83 -5.41 9.20 -5.63
N LEU A 84 -5.67 8.66 -6.81
CA LEU A 84 -4.66 8.57 -7.87
C LEU A 84 -4.65 9.86 -8.68
N ARG A 85 -3.47 10.46 -8.80
CA ARG A 85 -3.23 11.66 -9.62
C ARG A 85 -2.51 11.29 -10.91
N LYS A 86 -3.06 11.70 -12.05
CA LYS A 86 -2.37 11.58 -13.35
C LYS A 86 -1.22 12.58 -13.45
N GLU A 87 -0.10 12.13 -13.98
CA GLU A 87 1.09 12.94 -14.23
C GLU A 87 0.77 13.99 -15.30
N GLY A 88 1.15 15.25 -15.05
CA GLY A 88 0.82 16.38 -15.92
C GLY A 88 -0.61 16.93 -15.80
N SER A 89 -1.49 16.33 -14.98
CA SER A 89 -2.81 16.91 -14.72
C SER A 89 -2.75 18.00 -13.65
N THR A 90 -3.22 19.20 -14.01
CA THR A 90 -3.53 20.32 -13.10
C THR A 90 -4.97 20.26 -12.58
N VAL A 91 -5.84 19.50 -13.25
CA VAL A 91 -7.25 19.36 -12.86
C VAL A 91 -7.36 18.41 -11.67
N LEU A 92 -7.76 18.97 -10.53
CA LEU A 92 -8.20 18.29 -9.31
C LEU A 92 -9.61 17.74 -9.51
N ASP A 93 -9.82 16.81 -10.44
CA ASP A 93 -11.09 16.08 -10.50
C ASP A 93 -11.10 15.02 -9.36
N ASN A 94 -11.15 15.52 -8.13
CA ASN A 94 -10.84 14.83 -6.87
C ASN A 94 -11.79 13.68 -6.53
N ASN A 95 -12.85 13.45 -7.31
CA ASN A 95 -13.83 12.39 -7.06
C ASN A 95 -13.60 11.13 -7.90
N GLN A 96 -12.92 11.24 -9.04
CA GLN A 96 -12.51 10.06 -9.79
C GLN A 96 -11.20 9.53 -9.20
N HIS A 97 -11.12 8.22 -8.95
CA HIS A 97 -9.94 7.53 -8.43
C HIS A 97 -9.60 7.73 -6.94
N ARG A 98 -10.58 8.06 -6.09
CA ARG A 98 -10.38 8.00 -4.63
C ARG A 98 -10.21 6.56 -4.17
N PHE A 99 -9.35 6.35 -3.18
CA PHE A 99 -9.15 5.06 -2.53
C PHE A 99 -9.21 5.18 -1.01
N SER A 100 -9.57 4.09 -0.37
CA SER A 100 -9.54 3.91 1.07
C SER A 100 -9.08 2.49 1.37
N PHE A 101 -7.99 2.35 2.10
CA PHE A 101 -7.44 1.05 2.46
C PHE A 101 -7.26 0.94 3.97
N ASN A 102 -7.53 -0.25 4.49
CA ASN A 102 -7.10 -0.67 5.80
C ASN A 102 -5.86 -1.55 5.63
N CYS A 103 -4.74 -1.06 6.15
CA CYS A 103 -3.45 -1.72 6.06
C CYS A 103 -3.04 -2.25 7.43
N SER A 104 -2.43 -3.43 7.47
CA SER A 104 -1.73 -3.91 8.65
C SER A 104 -0.22 -3.96 8.38
N PHE A 105 0.56 -3.59 9.38
CA PHE A 105 2.00 -3.56 9.32
C PHE A 105 2.58 -4.40 10.44
N VAL A 106 3.68 -5.08 10.17
CA VAL A 106 4.38 -5.93 11.12
C VAL A 106 5.84 -5.51 11.22
N ARG A 107 6.38 -5.56 12.44
CA ARG A 107 7.78 -5.24 12.70
C ARG A 107 8.66 -6.47 12.49
N GLN A 108 9.74 -6.30 11.74
CA GLN A 108 10.80 -7.29 11.55
C GLN A 108 12.16 -6.64 11.84
N GLY A 109 12.71 -6.92 13.03
CA GLY A 109 13.89 -6.21 13.53
C GLY A 109 13.61 -4.71 13.70
N ASP A 110 14.40 -3.88 13.03
CA ASP A 110 14.24 -2.42 13.03
C ASP A 110 13.31 -1.89 11.93
N TRP A 111 12.81 -2.79 11.06
CA TRP A 111 12.01 -2.43 9.90
C TRP A 111 10.54 -2.74 10.10
N TRP A 112 9.69 -1.99 9.41
CA TRP A 112 8.26 -2.26 9.28
C TRP A 112 7.97 -2.76 7.88
N LEU A 113 7.17 -3.81 7.78
CA LEU A 113 6.71 -4.38 6.52
C LEU A 113 5.19 -4.29 6.43
N LEU A 114 4.68 -4.07 5.22
CA LEU A 114 3.25 -4.22 4.96
C LEU A 114 2.88 -5.71 5.03
N HIS A 115 1.90 -6.03 5.85
CA HIS A 115 1.47 -7.41 6.08
C HIS A 115 0.16 -7.76 5.38
N GLU A 116 -0.75 -6.79 5.27
CA GLU A 116 -2.05 -6.98 4.63
C GLU A 116 -2.58 -5.62 4.16
N MET A 117 -3.30 -5.61 3.03
CA MET A 117 -3.99 -4.44 2.49
C MET A 117 -5.41 -4.85 2.07
N LYS A 118 -6.41 -4.15 2.61
CA LYS A 118 -7.83 -4.40 2.34
C LYS A 118 -8.52 -3.12 1.88
N HIS A 119 -9.26 -3.21 0.77
CA HIS A 119 -10.08 -2.13 0.23
C HIS A 119 -11.50 -2.14 0.85
#